data_AF-A0A0N4X315-F1
#
_entry.id   AF-A0A0N4X315-F1
#
_cell.length_a   1.000
_cell.length_b   1.000
_cell.length_c   1.000
_cell.angle_alpha   90.00
_cell.angle_beta   90.00
_cell.angle_gamma   90.00
#
_symmetry.space_group_name_H-M   'P 1'
#
loop_
_entity.id
_entity.type
_entity.pdbx_description
1 polymer ?
#
loop_
_entity_poly.entity_id
_entity_poly.type
_entity_poly.pdbx_seq_one_letter_code
_entity_poly.pdbx_strand_id
1 'polypeptide(L)'
;MKMALKRTDCSALVGDLLYPANDEGIEVWKRIHKVYGTVTVNGIEAMSLSILRNLVIDGWQQRVVRIINNRELRHIAEILTMTVTGPEPHFWFHNNTSFCHPVNIRKKIEAKLGSKISWDERCLTRCPGGSLNAKYLDDLDENCNVVSGDLVIEGLKDMPPHSDKLAQIEKISGRLVVKENSAVSDLSFLPYLKEIGSPGKKGPSLEVVDNMKFAMKGLDTLEKINGDVRVISEKETDVSNAVRKKIIGVTSGTASFFGRNLKS
;
A
#
# COMPACT_ATOMS: atom_id res chain seq x y z
N MET A 1 21.29 22.28 19.18
CA MET A 1 20.20 22.04 20.15
C MET A 1 20.16 23.03 21.32
N LYS A 2 21.24 23.18 22.12
CA LYS A 2 21.26 24.06 23.32
C LYS A 2 20.80 25.51 23.09
N MET A 3 21.15 26.12 21.96
CA MET A 3 20.69 27.48 21.63
C MET A 3 19.20 27.53 21.30
N ALA A 4 18.70 26.51 20.58
CA ALA A 4 17.29 26.42 20.24
C ALA A 4 16.42 26.23 21.49
N LEU A 5 16.89 25.51 22.52
CA LEU A 5 16.18 25.40 23.81
C LEU A 5 15.88 26.75 24.46
N LYS A 6 16.74 27.75 24.27
CA LYS A 6 16.58 29.11 24.82
C LYS A 6 15.74 30.05 23.95
N ARG A 7 15.37 29.61 22.74
CA ARG A 7 14.69 30.43 21.73
C ARG A 7 13.43 29.74 21.22
N THR A 8 12.28 30.31 21.53
CA THR A 8 10.97 29.81 21.10
C THR A 8 10.66 30.14 19.64
N ASP A 9 11.35 31.12 19.05
CA ASP A 9 11.21 31.57 17.66
C ASP A 9 12.09 30.78 16.66
N CYS A 10 12.88 29.82 17.15
CA CYS A 10 13.74 29.00 16.31
C CYS A 10 12.91 27.98 15.52
N SER A 11 12.88 28.14 14.19
CA SER A 11 12.17 27.25 13.24
C SER A 11 13.09 26.37 12.39
N ALA A 12 14.40 26.64 12.44
CA ALA A 12 15.41 25.90 11.68
C ALA A 12 16.64 25.55 12.55
N LEU A 13 17.21 24.37 12.30
CA LEU A 13 18.45 23.91 12.91
C LEU A 13 19.53 23.69 11.86
N VAL A 14 20.79 23.78 12.29
CA VAL A 14 21.96 23.54 11.44
C VAL A 14 22.88 22.52 12.12
N GLY A 15 23.40 21.58 11.35
CA GLY A 15 24.37 20.58 11.78
C GLY A 15 23.88 19.14 11.68
N ASP A 16 24.67 18.22 12.24
CA ASP A 16 24.32 16.81 12.37
C ASP A 16 23.54 16.61 13.67
N LEU A 17 22.25 16.32 13.55
CA LEU A 17 21.30 16.32 14.65
C LEU A 17 20.89 14.91 15.05
N LEU A 18 20.88 14.64 16.35
CA LEU A 18 20.33 13.42 16.94
C LEU A 18 18.88 13.66 17.42
N TYR A 19 17.98 12.73 17.09
CA TYR A 19 16.60 12.70 17.55
C TYR A 19 16.29 11.44 18.38
N PRO A 20 15.69 11.60 19.58
CA PRO A 20 15.72 12.82 20.38
C PRO A 20 17.15 13.07 20.89
N ALA A 21 17.52 14.33 21.11
CA ALA A 21 18.80 14.64 21.73
C ALA A 21 18.79 14.36 23.25
N ASN A 22 17.63 14.59 23.87
CA ASN A 22 17.26 14.38 25.27
C ASN A 22 15.75 14.72 25.40
N ASP A 23 15.14 14.53 26.58
CA ASP A 23 13.72 14.80 26.83
C ASP A 23 13.34 16.25 26.49
N GLU A 24 14.17 17.22 26.88
CA GLU A 24 13.97 18.65 26.57
C GLU A 24 14.02 18.94 25.07
N GLY A 25 14.79 18.16 24.31
CA GLY A 25 14.95 18.30 22.87
C GLY A 25 13.67 18.02 22.09
N ILE A 26 12.74 17.26 22.66
CA ILE A 26 11.45 16.94 22.02
C ILE A 26 10.65 18.22 21.74
N GLU A 27 10.61 19.17 22.68
CA GLU A 27 9.91 20.44 22.49
C GLU A 27 10.53 21.30 21.38
N VAL A 28 11.84 21.16 21.17
CA VAL A 28 12.50 21.79 20.01
C VAL A 28 12.01 21.14 18.72
N TRP A 29 12.06 19.82 18.64
CA TRP A 29 11.65 19.10 17.43
C TRP A 29 10.20 19.38 17.02
N LYS A 30 9.29 19.62 17.96
CA LYS A 30 7.89 20.00 17.67
C LYS A 30 7.73 21.31 16.88
N ARG A 31 8.67 22.26 17.01
CA ARG A 31 8.61 23.58 16.36
C ARG A 31 9.53 23.75 15.16
N ILE A 32 10.45 22.81 14.95
CA ILE A 32 11.40 22.88 13.85
C ILE A 32 10.75 22.34 12.57
N HIS A 33 10.83 23.14 11.52
CA HIS A 33 10.32 22.77 10.19
C HIS A 33 11.46 22.54 9.19
N LYS A 34 12.68 22.98 9.52
CA LYS A 34 13.83 22.86 8.61
C LYS A 34 15.12 22.46 9.32
N VAL A 35 15.90 21.59 8.68
CA VAL A 35 17.26 21.22 9.09
C VAL A 35 18.21 21.42 7.92
N TYR A 36 19.33 22.09 8.16
CA TYR A 36 20.47 22.14 7.24
C TYR A 36 21.57 21.22 7.78
N GLY A 37 21.75 20.05 7.17
CA GLY A 37 22.68 19.02 7.66
C GLY A 37 22.05 17.63 7.66
N THR A 38 22.33 16.82 8.68
CA THR A 38 21.80 15.45 8.78
C THR A 38 20.93 15.24 10.00
N VAL A 39 20.01 14.28 9.93
CA VAL A 39 19.15 13.87 11.04
C VAL A 39 19.36 12.38 11.31
N THR A 40 19.71 12.04 12.54
CA THR A 40 19.86 10.67 13.02
C THR A 40 18.81 10.37 14.06
N VAL A 41 17.93 9.41 13.77
CA VAL A 41 16.94 8.82 14.68
C VAL A 41 17.53 7.52 15.21
N ASN A 42 17.95 7.49 16.47
CA ASN A 42 18.70 6.36 17.02
C ASN A 42 18.16 5.91 18.37
N GLY A 43 17.76 4.64 18.46
CA GLY A 43 17.37 4.01 19.73
C GLY A 43 16.18 4.66 20.42
N ILE A 44 15.22 5.19 19.66
CA ILE A 44 14.05 5.87 20.24
C ILE A 44 13.03 4.86 20.75
N GLU A 45 12.32 5.23 21.82
CA GLU A 45 11.18 4.46 22.35
C GLU A 45 9.86 4.80 21.65
N ALA A 46 9.83 5.85 20.83
CA ALA A 46 8.62 6.27 20.13
C ALA A 46 8.22 5.25 19.05
N MET A 47 6.93 4.94 19.00
CA MET A 47 6.36 4.02 18.00
C MET A 47 6.23 4.64 16.60
N SER A 48 6.35 5.97 16.47
CA SER A 48 6.17 6.68 15.19
C SER A 48 7.17 7.82 14.98
N LEU A 49 7.31 8.24 13.71
CA LEU A 49 8.05 9.44 13.31
C LEU A 49 7.18 10.70 13.23
N SER A 50 6.00 10.69 13.86
CA SER A 50 5.00 11.78 13.82
C SER A 50 5.58 13.18 14.04
N ILE A 51 6.55 13.33 14.95
CA ILE A 51 7.18 14.62 15.24
C ILE A 51 8.02 15.18 14.09
N LEU A 52 8.48 14.32 13.16
CA LEU A 52 9.28 14.71 12.00
C LEU A 52 8.41 14.91 10.75
N ARG A 53 7.09 14.93 10.91
CA ARG A 53 6.14 15.16 9.81
C ARG A 53 6.42 16.51 9.14
N ASN A 54 6.36 16.52 7.80
CA ASN A 54 6.61 17.71 6.97
C ASN A 54 8.00 18.36 7.17
N LEU A 55 8.95 17.67 7.81
CA LEU A 55 10.28 18.22 8.02
C LEU A 55 11.01 18.37 6.68
N VAL A 56 11.60 19.55 6.47
CA VAL A 56 12.49 19.83 5.33
C VAL A 56 13.93 19.66 5.77
N ILE A 57 14.71 18.87 5.04
CA ILE A 57 16.11 18.60 5.37
C ILE A 57 16.97 18.83 4.13
N ASP A 58 17.85 19.82 4.22
CA ASP A 58 18.83 20.13 3.18
C ASP A 58 20.19 19.55 3.61
N GLY A 59 20.51 18.37 3.08
CA GLY A 59 21.69 17.61 3.45
C GLY A 59 22.91 17.90 2.57
N TRP A 60 24.08 18.03 3.20
CA TRP A 60 25.35 18.22 2.50
C TRP A 60 26.08 16.92 2.16
N GLN A 61 25.60 15.77 2.65
CA GLN A 61 26.24 14.45 2.47
C GLN A 61 25.19 13.37 2.23
N GLN A 62 25.63 12.22 1.72
CA GLN A 62 24.77 11.03 1.59
C GLN A 62 24.22 10.60 2.95
N ARG A 63 23.09 9.89 2.92
CA ARG A 63 22.38 9.39 4.11
C ARG A 63 22.02 10.54 5.04
N VAL A 64 21.32 11.51 4.44
CA VAL A 64 20.81 12.73 5.07
C VAL A 64 19.94 12.40 6.29
N VAL A 65 19.12 11.35 6.19
CA VAL A 65 18.28 10.83 7.27
C VAL A 65 18.70 9.41 7.62
N ARG A 66 19.11 9.18 8.87
CA ARG A 66 19.57 7.88 9.38
C ARG A 66 18.58 7.41 10.42
N ILE A 67 17.93 6.27 10.21
CA ILE A 67 17.00 5.67 11.17
C ILE A 67 17.62 4.34 11.59
N ILE A 68 18.18 4.31 12.81
CA ILE A 68 19.02 3.21 13.26
C ILE A 68 18.67 2.71 14.66
N ASN A 69 18.80 1.41 14.91
CA ASN A 69 18.64 0.78 16.23
C ASN A 69 17.28 1.03 16.92
N ASN A 70 16.20 1.30 16.17
CA ASN A 70 14.89 1.57 16.76
C ASN A 70 14.08 0.27 16.84
N ARG A 71 13.90 -0.25 18.07
CA ARG A 71 13.18 -1.51 18.32
C ARG A 71 11.67 -1.31 18.41
N GLU A 72 11.22 -0.18 18.96
CA GLU A 72 9.79 0.11 19.13
C GLU A 72 9.18 0.89 17.96
N LEU A 73 10.01 1.48 17.10
CA LEU A 73 9.55 2.27 15.98
C LEU A 73 8.84 1.39 14.94
N ARG A 74 7.53 1.58 14.78
CA ARG A 74 6.68 0.84 13.85
C ARG A 74 6.25 1.69 12.66
N HIS A 75 5.74 2.88 12.95
CA HIS A 75 5.09 3.73 11.96
C HIS A 75 6.05 4.80 11.44
N ILE A 76 6.55 4.58 10.22
CA ILE A 76 7.45 5.49 9.52
C ILE A 76 6.82 6.21 8.32
N ALA A 77 5.48 6.31 8.27
CA ALA A 77 4.77 6.88 7.11
C ALA A 77 5.07 8.37 6.91
N GLU A 78 5.49 9.07 7.97
CA GLU A 78 5.90 10.47 7.92
C GLU A 78 7.05 10.73 6.95
N ILE A 79 7.87 9.72 6.64
CA ILE A 79 8.90 9.81 5.61
C ILE A 79 8.30 10.26 4.27
N LEU A 80 7.08 9.85 3.95
CA LEU A 80 6.38 10.27 2.73
C LEU A 80 6.19 11.79 2.66
N THR A 81 6.02 12.45 3.80
CA THR A 81 5.79 13.89 3.92
C THR A 81 7.07 14.72 4.04
N MET A 82 8.20 14.09 4.40
CA MET A 82 9.48 14.79 4.52
C MET A 82 9.97 15.27 3.15
N THR A 83 10.57 16.44 3.09
CA THR A 83 11.30 16.90 1.90
C THR A 83 12.78 16.81 2.20
N VAL A 84 13.49 15.93 1.50
CA VAL A 84 14.92 15.71 1.72
C VAL A 84 15.67 16.04 0.44
N THR A 85 16.63 16.94 0.53
CA THR A 85 17.52 17.31 -0.57
C THR A 85 18.97 16.99 -0.20
N GLY A 86 19.83 16.87 -1.21
CA GLY A 86 21.24 16.52 -1.05
C GLY A 86 21.63 15.27 -1.83
N PRO A 87 22.86 14.77 -1.64
CA PRO A 87 23.36 13.60 -2.33
C PRO A 87 22.58 12.32 -1.98
N GLU A 88 22.19 11.55 -2.98
CA GLU A 88 21.58 10.23 -2.80
C GLU A 88 22.60 9.16 -2.37
N PRO A 89 22.21 8.13 -1.60
CA PRO A 89 20.85 7.88 -1.11
C PRO A 89 20.49 8.79 0.08
N HIS A 90 19.27 9.33 0.10
CA HIS A 90 18.83 10.26 1.15
C HIS A 90 18.61 9.58 2.50
N PHE A 91 18.06 8.36 2.49
CA PHE A 91 17.69 7.64 3.69
C PHE A 91 18.60 6.44 3.94
N TRP A 92 18.83 6.12 5.20
CA TRP A 92 19.58 4.96 5.63
C TRP A 92 18.89 4.28 6.81
N PHE A 93 18.60 2.99 6.66
CA PHE A 93 17.96 2.18 7.68
C PHE A 93 18.90 1.07 8.13
N HIS A 94 19.07 0.91 9.44
CA HIS A 94 19.88 -0.17 9.98
C HIS A 94 19.38 -0.64 11.34
N ASN A 95 19.28 -1.95 11.54
CA ASN A 95 18.92 -2.54 12.83
C ASN A 95 17.58 -2.01 13.40
N ASN A 96 16.55 -1.88 12.56
CA ASN A 96 15.18 -1.59 12.98
C ASN A 96 14.34 -2.85 12.75
N THR A 97 13.64 -3.32 13.79
CA THR A 97 13.06 -4.67 13.78
C THR A 97 11.54 -4.72 13.63
N SER A 98 10.87 -3.57 13.69
CA SER A 98 9.41 -3.54 13.95
C SER A 98 8.63 -2.63 13.01
N PHE A 99 9.20 -2.24 11.87
CA PHE A 99 8.48 -1.44 10.88
C PHE A 99 7.25 -2.18 10.37
N CYS A 100 6.10 -1.54 10.53
CA CYS A 100 4.82 -2.10 10.17
C CYS A 100 3.97 -1.03 9.50
N HIS A 101 3.45 -1.38 8.33
CA HIS A 101 2.47 -0.59 7.60
C HIS A 101 1.61 -1.48 6.71
N PRO A 102 0.45 -0.97 6.24
CA PRO A 102 -0.33 -1.62 5.20
C PRO A 102 0.46 -1.67 3.88
N VAL A 103 0.20 -2.68 3.04
CA VAL A 103 1.02 -2.96 1.83
C VAL A 103 1.12 -1.75 0.90
N ASN A 104 0.03 -1.01 0.70
CA ASN A 104 0.02 0.19 -0.13
C ASN A 104 0.92 1.32 0.41
N ILE A 105 1.00 1.48 1.73
CA ILE A 105 1.91 2.44 2.36
C ILE A 105 3.36 1.97 2.25
N ARG A 106 3.64 0.68 2.41
CA ARG A 106 4.98 0.11 2.21
C ARG A 106 5.50 0.41 0.82
N LYS A 107 4.68 0.21 -0.22
CA LYS A 107 5.05 0.47 -1.63
C LYS A 107 5.35 1.94 -1.89
N LYS A 108 4.57 2.85 -1.31
CA LYS A 108 4.85 4.30 -1.39
C LYS A 108 6.18 4.64 -0.72
N ILE A 109 6.47 4.04 0.43
CA ILE A 109 7.73 4.26 1.16
C ILE A 109 8.89 3.73 0.32
N GLU A 110 8.87 2.47 -0.10
CA GLU A 110 9.93 1.88 -0.94
C GLU A 110 10.18 2.68 -2.23
N ALA A 111 9.12 3.18 -2.88
CA ALA A 111 9.24 4.03 -4.06
C ALA A 111 9.96 5.36 -3.74
N LYS A 112 9.63 6.00 -2.61
CA LYS A 112 10.31 7.23 -2.16
C LYS A 112 11.77 6.97 -1.79
N LEU A 113 12.07 5.80 -1.25
CA LEU A 113 13.41 5.42 -0.82
C LEU A 113 14.32 4.95 -1.97
N GLY A 114 13.75 4.61 -3.13
CA GLY A 114 14.47 3.96 -4.24
C GLY A 114 15.02 2.58 -3.88
N SER A 115 14.58 1.97 -2.78
CA SER A 115 15.12 0.71 -2.25
C SER A 115 14.09 -0.02 -1.38
N LYS A 116 14.28 -1.34 -1.24
CA LYS A 116 13.48 -2.17 -0.32
C LYS A 116 14.02 -2.07 1.11
N ILE A 117 13.11 -2.15 2.09
CA ILE A 117 13.45 -2.25 3.50
C ILE A 117 12.79 -3.47 4.12
N SER A 118 13.28 -3.88 5.30
CA SER A 118 12.70 -4.99 6.05
C SER A 118 11.41 -4.54 6.74
N TRP A 119 10.32 -5.29 6.53
CA TRP A 119 9.03 -5.06 7.16
C TRP A 119 8.71 -6.20 8.14
N ASP A 120 8.05 -5.87 9.24
CA ASP A 120 7.46 -6.86 10.14
C ASP A 120 6.11 -7.32 9.59
N GLU A 121 6.07 -8.54 9.07
CA GLU A 121 4.87 -9.13 8.50
C GLU A 121 3.83 -9.54 9.55
N ARG A 122 4.21 -9.60 10.84
CA ARG A 122 3.30 -10.04 11.92
C ARG A 122 2.15 -9.08 12.18
N CYS A 123 2.26 -7.85 11.71
CA CYS A 123 1.20 -6.87 11.87
C CYS A 123 0.15 -6.92 10.76
N LEU A 124 0.42 -7.64 9.67
CA LEU A 124 -0.58 -7.83 8.63
C LEU A 124 -1.64 -8.81 9.10
N THR A 125 -2.89 -8.51 8.78
CA THR A 125 -4.04 -9.24 9.31
C THR A 125 -4.79 -9.99 8.22
N ARG A 126 -5.55 -10.99 8.68
CA ARG A 126 -6.56 -11.67 7.88
C ARG A 126 -7.92 -11.11 8.23
N CYS A 127 -8.72 -10.90 7.21
CA CYS A 127 -9.97 -10.15 7.26
C CYS A 127 -11.04 -10.99 6.56
N PRO A 128 -12.29 -10.99 7.03
CA PRO A 128 -13.33 -11.83 6.42
C PRO A 128 -13.61 -11.42 4.98
N GLY A 129 -13.97 -12.39 4.14
CA GLY A 129 -14.59 -12.15 2.84
C GLY A 129 -16.03 -11.68 2.98
N GLY A 130 -16.58 -11.11 1.91
CA GLY A 130 -17.93 -10.58 1.88
C GLY A 130 -18.24 -9.81 0.61
N SER A 131 -19.43 -9.22 0.58
CA SER A 131 -19.86 -8.31 -0.47
C SER A 131 -19.31 -6.90 -0.21
N LEU A 132 -18.70 -6.31 -1.24
CA LEU A 132 -18.16 -4.96 -1.20
C LEU A 132 -19.30 -3.94 -1.09
N ASN A 133 -19.37 -3.29 0.06
CA ASN A 133 -20.26 -2.18 0.35
C ASN A 133 -19.57 -1.25 1.37
N ALA A 134 -20.21 -0.12 1.71
CA ALA A 134 -19.64 0.83 2.66
C ALA A 134 -19.30 0.18 4.01
N LYS A 135 -20.22 -0.64 4.56
CA LYS A 135 -20.00 -1.35 5.82
C LYS A 135 -18.80 -2.30 5.75
N TYR A 136 -18.66 -3.07 4.68
CA TYR A 136 -17.50 -3.94 4.48
C TYR A 136 -16.18 -3.16 4.53
N LEU A 137 -16.13 -1.98 3.91
CA LEU A 137 -14.93 -1.14 3.89
C LEU A 137 -14.69 -0.42 5.22
N ASP A 138 -15.73 -0.05 5.94
CA ASP A 138 -15.61 0.51 7.29
C ASP A 138 -15.03 -0.52 8.26
N ASP A 139 -15.52 -1.77 8.18
CA ASP A 139 -15.07 -2.91 8.98
C ASP A 139 -13.72 -3.50 8.49
N LEU A 140 -13.20 -3.06 7.33
CA LEU A 140 -11.94 -3.54 6.78
C LEU A 140 -10.76 -2.97 7.59
N ASP A 141 -10.06 -3.87 8.29
CA ASP A 141 -8.87 -3.56 9.08
C ASP A 141 -7.82 -2.85 8.23
N GLU A 142 -7.16 -1.85 8.81
CA GLU A 142 -6.19 -1.03 8.09
C GLU A 142 -4.94 -1.80 7.66
N ASN A 143 -4.64 -2.96 8.26
CA ASN A 143 -3.51 -3.83 7.92
C ASN A 143 -3.96 -5.15 7.26
N CYS A 144 -5.23 -5.21 6.82
CA CYS A 144 -5.80 -6.30 6.07
C CYS A 144 -5.07 -6.50 4.74
N ASN A 145 -4.29 -7.57 4.62
CA ASN A 145 -3.64 -7.93 3.35
C ASN A 145 -4.17 -9.25 2.77
N VAL A 146 -4.89 -10.05 3.55
CA VAL A 146 -5.48 -11.33 3.12
C VAL A 146 -6.97 -11.39 3.43
N VAL A 147 -7.78 -11.45 2.38
CA VAL A 147 -9.21 -11.74 2.50
C VAL A 147 -9.41 -13.25 2.71
N SER A 148 -10.07 -13.61 3.79
CA SER A 148 -10.44 -14.97 4.18
C SER A 148 -11.85 -15.28 3.72
N GLY A 149 -11.97 -15.76 2.49
CA GLY A 149 -13.25 -16.02 1.83
C GLY A 149 -13.33 -15.30 0.48
N ASP A 150 -14.55 -15.20 -0.04
CA ASP A 150 -14.79 -14.55 -1.34
C ASP A 150 -14.81 -13.02 -1.16
N LEU A 151 -14.31 -12.29 -2.15
CA LEU A 151 -14.57 -10.86 -2.32
C LEU A 151 -15.59 -10.71 -3.46
N VAL A 152 -16.79 -10.24 -3.13
CA VAL A 152 -17.91 -10.14 -4.08
C VAL A 152 -18.21 -8.67 -4.36
N ILE A 153 -18.10 -8.27 -5.61
CA ILE A 153 -18.31 -6.90 -6.09
C ILE A 153 -19.45 -6.98 -7.08
N GLU A 154 -20.67 -6.67 -6.63
CA GLU A 154 -21.87 -6.95 -7.40
C GLU A 154 -22.86 -5.80 -7.35
N GLY A 155 -23.42 -5.43 -8.51
CA GLY A 155 -24.52 -4.46 -8.59
C GLY A 155 -24.14 -3.03 -8.24
N LEU A 156 -22.86 -2.67 -8.21
CA LEU A 156 -22.42 -1.32 -7.84
C LEU A 156 -22.76 -0.29 -8.92
N LYS A 157 -23.55 0.71 -8.53
CA LYS A 157 -23.84 1.90 -9.35
C LYS A 157 -22.82 3.02 -9.17
N ASP A 158 -22.27 3.12 -7.96
CA ASP A 158 -21.18 4.00 -7.59
C ASP A 158 -20.16 3.22 -6.75
N MET A 159 -18.89 3.64 -6.80
CA MET A 159 -17.87 3.06 -5.91
C MET A 159 -18.14 3.51 -4.48
N PRO A 160 -18.22 2.59 -3.50
CA PRO A 160 -18.42 2.96 -2.11
C PRO A 160 -17.28 3.85 -1.57
N PRO A 161 -17.54 4.72 -0.59
CA PRO A 161 -16.49 5.46 0.10
C PRO A 161 -15.40 4.54 0.65
N HIS A 162 -14.17 5.05 0.74
CA HIS A 162 -13.02 4.31 1.28
C HIS A 162 -12.60 3.06 0.49
N SER A 163 -12.98 2.96 -0.79
CA SER A 163 -12.58 1.84 -1.65
C SER A 163 -11.06 1.76 -1.87
N ASP A 164 -10.32 2.83 -1.60
CA ASP A 164 -8.86 2.86 -1.59
C ASP A 164 -8.25 1.93 -0.54
N LYS A 165 -9.00 1.54 0.51
CA LYS A 165 -8.60 0.49 1.45
C LYS A 165 -8.44 -0.88 0.80
N LEU A 166 -9.00 -1.13 -0.39
CA LEU A 166 -8.75 -2.38 -1.11
C LEU A 166 -7.32 -2.44 -1.66
N ALA A 167 -6.63 -1.30 -1.75
CA ALA A 167 -5.28 -1.25 -2.28
C ALA A 167 -4.24 -1.97 -1.42
N GLN A 168 -4.55 -2.40 -0.19
CA GLN A 168 -3.65 -3.21 0.64
C GLN A 168 -3.79 -4.73 0.45
N ILE A 169 -4.83 -5.19 -0.28
CA ILE A 169 -5.09 -6.63 -0.46
C ILE A 169 -4.04 -7.24 -1.40
N GLU A 170 -3.30 -8.23 -0.92
CA GLU A 170 -2.38 -9.03 -1.73
C GLU A 170 -2.94 -10.42 -2.05
N LYS A 171 -3.85 -10.93 -1.23
CA LYS A 171 -4.40 -12.27 -1.39
C LYS A 171 -5.89 -12.32 -1.09
N ILE A 172 -6.62 -13.00 -1.96
CA ILE A 172 -7.99 -13.43 -1.70
C ILE A 172 -7.95 -14.94 -1.58
N SER A 173 -8.23 -15.46 -0.39
CA SER A 173 -8.19 -16.91 -0.15
C SER A 173 -9.34 -17.63 -0.84
N GLY A 174 -10.47 -16.94 -1.06
CA GLY A 174 -11.64 -17.39 -1.80
C GLY A 174 -11.64 -16.94 -3.27
N ARG A 175 -12.85 -16.74 -3.80
CA ARG A 175 -13.09 -16.25 -5.16
C ARG A 175 -13.08 -14.72 -5.20
N LEU A 176 -12.66 -14.16 -6.33
CA LEU A 176 -12.93 -12.78 -6.70
C LEU A 176 -14.09 -12.76 -7.71
N VAL A 177 -15.23 -12.21 -7.30
CA VAL A 177 -16.44 -12.13 -8.11
C VAL A 177 -16.74 -10.66 -8.41
N VAL A 178 -16.83 -10.30 -9.68
CA VAL A 178 -17.11 -8.93 -10.15
C VAL A 178 -18.24 -9.00 -11.17
N LYS A 179 -19.46 -8.64 -10.75
CA LYS A 179 -20.66 -8.84 -11.54
C LYS A 179 -21.60 -7.64 -11.60
N GLU A 180 -22.23 -7.43 -12.75
CA GLU A 180 -23.37 -6.50 -12.85
C GLU A 180 -23.08 -5.07 -12.36
N ASN A 181 -21.82 -4.62 -12.43
CA ASN A 181 -21.42 -3.30 -11.96
C ASN A 181 -21.46 -2.28 -13.11
N SER A 182 -21.87 -1.05 -12.80
CA SER A 182 -21.71 0.11 -13.69
C SER A 182 -20.64 1.08 -13.22
N ALA A 183 -20.24 0.99 -11.94
CA ALA A 183 -19.17 1.80 -11.35
C ALA A 183 -17.75 1.24 -11.56
N VAL A 184 -17.63 -0.06 -11.86
CA VAL A 184 -16.34 -0.75 -11.90
C VAL A 184 -15.86 -0.84 -13.34
N SER A 185 -14.89 0.01 -13.71
CA SER A 185 -14.33 0.04 -15.06
C SER A 185 -13.20 -0.96 -15.29
N ASP A 186 -12.49 -1.36 -14.24
CA ASP A 186 -11.40 -2.35 -14.26
C ASP A 186 -11.05 -2.78 -12.82
N LEU A 187 -9.98 -3.58 -12.63
CA LEU A 187 -9.55 -4.09 -11.33
C LEU A 187 -8.37 -3.30 -10.72
N SER A 188 -8.09 -2.09 -11.19
CA SER A 188 -6.94 -1.29 -10.72
C SER A 188 -7.09 -0.81 -9.27
N PHE A 189 -8.26 -0.98 -8.65
CA PHE A 189 -8.48 -0.77 -7.22
C PHE A 189 -7.86 -1.89 -6.34
N LEU A 190 -7.33 -2.96 -6.95
CA LEU A 190 -6.57 -4.05 -6.32
C LEU A 190 -5.12 -4.12 -6.87
N PRO A 191 -4.35 -3.03 -6.84
CA PRO A 191 -3.07 -2.90 -7.56
C PRO A 191 -1.95 -3.82 -7.06
N TYR A 192 -2.09 -4.43 -5.89
CA TYR A 192 -1.10 -5.36 -5.32
C TYR A 192 -1.63 -6.79 -5.15
N LEU A 193 -2.78 -7.13 -5.73
CA LEU A 193 -3.31 -8.48 -5.67
C LEU A 193 -2.37 -9.44 -6.40
N LYS A 194 -1.88 -10.45 -5.69
CA LYS A 194 -0.94 -11.48 -6.18
C LYS A 194 -1.59 -12.84 -6.33
N GLU A 195 -2.49 -13.19 -5.41
CA GLU A 195 -3.08 -14.53 -5.36
C GLU A 195 -4.60 -14.50 -5.20
N ILE A 196 -5.26 -15.32 -6.01
CA ILE A 196 -6.68 -15.67 -5.87
C ILE A 196 -6.78 -17.18 -5.62
N GLY A 197 -7.48 -17.56 -4.56
CA GLY A 197 -7.66 -18.94 -4.14
C GLY A 197 -8.92 -19.60 -4.73
N SER A 198 -9.19 -20.83 -4.27
CA SER A 198 -10.46 -21.53 -4.51
C SER A 198 -10.71 -22.59 -3.44
N PRO A 199 -11.11 -22.18 -2.23
CA PRO A 199 -11.41 -23.10 -1.17
C PRO A 199 -12.84 -23.59 -1.36
N GLY A 200 -12.98 -24.70 -2.10
CA GLY A 200 -14.11 -25.63 -1.96
C GLY A 200 -15.49 -25.15 -2.39
N LYS A 201 -15.62 -24.17 -3.31
CA LYS A 201 -16.92 -23.67 -3.80
C LYS A 201 -17.16 -23.98 -5.28
N LYS A 202 -18.45 -24.10 -5.66
CA LYS A 202 -18.90 -24.21 -7.06
C LYS A 202 -18.64 -22.88 -7.78
N GLY A 203 -17.83 -22.91 -8.84
CA GLY A 203 -17.62 -21.79 -9.75
C GLY A 203 -16.15 -21.40 -9.93
N PRO A 204 -15.86 -20.48 -10.86
CA PRO A 204 -14.50 -20.01 -11.14
C PRO A 204 -13.95 -19.18 -9.98
N SER A 205 -12.64 -19.24 -9.80
CA SER A 205 -11.86 -18.50 -8.80
C SER A 205 -11.86 -17.01 -9.10
N LEU A 206 -11.84 -16.65 -10.38
CA LEU A 206 -12.01 -15.29 -10.86
C LEU A 206 -13.20 -15.26 -11.82
N GLU A 207 -14.24 -14.52 -11.44
CA GLU A 207 -15.45 -14.34 -12.25
C GLU A 207 -15.69 -12.86 -12.52
N VAL A 208 -15.66 -12.48 -13.80
CA VAL A 208 -15.96 -11.13 -14.25
C VAL A 208 -17.05 -11.20 -15.30
N VAL A 209 -18.26 -10.75 -14.99
CA VAL A 209 -19.44 -10.97 -15.84
C VAL A 209 -20.35 -9.75 -15.77
N ASP A 210 -20.96 -9.31 -16.86
CA ASP A 210 -22.04 -8.29 -16.83
C ASP A 210 -21.62 -6.88 -16.34
N ASN A 211 -20.35 -6.50 -16.42
CA ASN A 211 -19.90 -5.17 -15.98
C ASN A 211 -19.90 -4.16 -17.15
N MET A 212 -20.60 -3.04 -16.98
CA MET A 212 -20.77 -2.01 -18.01
C MET A 212 -19.46 -1.28 -18.27
N LYS A 213 -19.06 -1.15 -19.55
CA LYS A 213 -17.79 -0.49 -19.96
C LYS A 213 -16.53 -1.03 -19.26
N PHE A 214 -16.56 -2.29 -18.82
CA PHE A 214 -15.44 -2.90 -18.10
C PHE A 214 -14.31 -3.30 -19.05
N ALA A 215 -13.07 -2.97 -18.69
CA ALA A 215 -11.86 -3.45 -19.33
C ALA A 215 -11.03 -4.27 -18.34
N MET A 216 -10.49 -5.41 -18.76
CA MET A 216 -9.69 -6.26 -17.90
C MET A 216 -8.27 -5.68 -17.73
N LYS A 217 -8.09 -4.81 -16.73
CA LYS A 217 -6.82 -4.17 -16.35
C LYS A 217 -6.59 -4.22 -14.85
N GLY A 218 -5.40 -3.84 -14.40
CA GLY A 218 -5.08 -3.65 -12.97
C GLY A 218 -4.60 -4.91 -12.24
N LEU A 219 -4.43 -6.04 -12.94
CA LEU A 219 -3.93 -7.29 -12.38
C LEU A 219 -2.44 -7.52 -12.70
N ASP A 220 -1.64 -6.46 -12.78
CA ASP A 220 -0.23 -6.52 -13.19
C ASP A 220 0.68 -7.22 -12.17
N THR A 221 0.26 -7.31 -10.92
CA THR A 221 0.95 -8.06 -9.86
C THR A 221 0.46 -9.48 -9.67
N LEU A 222 -0.58 -9.91 -10.40
CA LEU A 222 -1.15 -11.23 -10.21
C LEU A 222 -0.14 -12.31 -10.63
N GLU A 223 0.14 -13.22 -9.70
CA GLU A 223 1.12 -14.29 -9.82
C GLU A 223 0.44 -15.67 -9.87
N LYS A 224 -0.74 -15.81 -9.26
CA LYS A 224 -1.39 -17.11 -9.10
C LYS A 224 -2.91 -17.02 -8.99
N ILE A 225 -3.61 -17.87 -9.72
CA ILE A 225 -5.04 -18.15 -9.57
C ILE A 225 -5.20 -19.66 -9.38
N ASN A 226 -5.72 -20.09 -8.24
CA ASN A 226 -6.00 -21.50 -7.99
C ASN A 226 -7.41 -21.83 -8.48
N GLY A 227 -7.58 -22.36 -9.69
CA GLY A 227 -8.88 -22.78 -10.25
C GLY A 227 -9.31 -22.01 -11.50
N ASP A 228 -10.55 -22.18 -11.93
CA ASP A 228 -11.00 -21.65 -13.23
C ASP A 228 -11.14 -20.13 -13.26
N VAL A 229 -11.06 -19.56 -14.46
CA VAL A 229 -11.28 -18.14 -14.74
C VAL A 229 -12.37 -18.00 -15.79
N ARG A 230 -13.33 -17.11 -15.52
CA ARG A 230 -14.41 -16.78 -16.46
C ARG A 230 -14.54 -15.27 -16.59
N VAL A 231 -14.36 -14.77 -17.81
CA VAL A 231 -14.55 -13.36 -18.14
C VAL A 231 -15.57 -13.25 -19.28
N ILE A 232 -16.67 -12.53 -19.04
CA ILE A 232 -17.69 -12.18 -20.03
C ILE A 232 -17.80 -10.65 -20.06
N SER A 233 -17.20 -10.04 -21.08
CA SER A 233 -17.24 -8.59 -21.32
C SER A 233 -18.23 -8.22 -22.43
N GLU A 234 -18.47 -6.92 -22.60
CA GLU A 234 -19.27 -6.40 -23.72
C GLU A 234 -18.56 -6.70 -25.05
N LYS A 235 -17.27 -6.41 -25.14
CA LYS A 235 -16.48 -6.62 -26.36
C LYS A 235 -15.34 -7.58 -26.07
N GLU A 236 -14.98 -8.39 -27.07
CA GLU A 236 -13.84 -9.29 -26.96
C GLU A 236 -12.52 -8.52 -26.73
N THR A 237 -12.43 -7.31 -27.29
CA THR A 237 -11.29 -6.39 -27.15
C THR A 237 -11.11 -5.81 -25.75
N ASP A 238 -12.11 -5.92 -24.88
CA ASP A 238 -12.02 -5.45 -23.48
C ASP A 238 -11.03 -6.29 -22.66
N VAL A 239 -10.68 -7.48 -23.16
CA VAL A 239 -9.61 -8.32 -22.63
C VAL A 239 -8.50 -8.43 -23.68
N SER A 240 -7.45 -7.63 -23.51
CA SER A 240 -6.30 -7.63 -24.43
C SER A 240 -5.59 -9.00 -24.48
N ASN A 241 -4.92 -9.29 -25.60
CA ASN A 241 -4.14 -10.53 -25.77
C ASN A 241 -3.05 -10.69 -24.70
N ALA A 242 -2.41 -9.58 -24.28
CA ALA A 242 -1.41 -9.61 -23.22
C ALA A 242 -2.02 -10.07 -21.89
N VAL A 243 -3.19 -9.53 -21.55
CA VAL A 243 -3.92 -9.91 -20.33
C VAL A 243 -4.38 -11.35 -20.39
N ARG A 244 -4.93 -11.81 -21.52
CA ARG A 244 -5.32 -13.22 -21.72
C ARG A 244 -4.15 -14.17 -21.48
N LYS A 245 -3.02 -13.90 -22.15
CA LYS A 245 -1.78 -14.71 -22.01
C LYS A 245 -1.30 -14.73 -20.57
N LYS A 246 -1.34 -13.59 -19.88
CA LYS A 246 -0.98 -13.51 -18.46
C LYS A 246 -1.88 -14.39 -17.60
N ILE A 247 -3.20 -14.22 -17.71
CA ILE A 247 -4.18 -14.98 -16.91
C ILE A 247 -4.05 -16.48 -17.15
N ILE A 248 -3.92 -16.90 -18.42
CA ILE A 248 -3.67 -18.30 -18.78
C ILE A 248 -2.37 -18.82 -18.13
N GLY A 249 -1.33 -17.99 -18.09
CA GLY A 249 -0.04 -18.37 -17.50
C GLY A 249 -0.01 -18.46 -15.98
N VAL A 250 -0.95 -17.82 -15.27
CA VAL A 250 -0.99 -17.80 -13.80
C VAL A 250 -2.12 -18.63 -13.20
N THR A 251 -3.05 -19.13 -14.02
CA THR A 251 -4.13 -19.99 -13.56
C THR A 251 -3.74 -21.47 -13.53
N SER A 252 -4.19 -22.19 -12.51
CA SER A 252 -4.09 -23.66 -12.46
C SER A 252 -5.29 -24.37 -13.08
N GLY A 253 -6.34 -23.64 -13.47
CA GLY A 253 -7.55 -24.17 -14.09
C GLY A 253 -7.70 -23.78 -15.56
N THR A 254 -8.93 -23.81 -16.05
CA THR A 254 -9.29 -23.32 -17.38
C THR A 254 -9.53 -21.81 -17.36
N ALA A 255 -9.17 -21.11 -18.43
CA ALA A 255 -9.50 -19.69 -18.58
C ALA A 255 -10.38 -19.50 -19.82
N SER A 256 -11.57 -18.96 -19.60
CA SER A 256 -12.55 -18.70 -20.67
C SER A 256 -12.87 -17.22 -20.77
N PHE A 257 -12.82 -16.69 -21.98
CA PHE A 257 -13.03 -15.27 -22.29
C PHE A 257 -14.06 -15.13 -23.41
N PHE A 258 -15.15 -14.41 -23.14
CA PHE A 258 -16.23 -14.22 -24.11
C PHE A 258 -16.57 -12.74 -24.24
N GLY A 259 -16.75 -12.27 -25.47
CA GLY A 259 -17.39 -10.99 -25.76
C GLY A 259 -18.87 -11.21 -26.09
N ARG A 260 -19.77 -10.47 -25.45
CA ARG A 260 -21.16 -10.40 -25.89
C ARG A 260 -21.23 -9.51 -27.10
N ASN A 261 -21.06 -10.08 -28.28
CA ASN A 261 -21.42 -9.41 -29.52
C ASN A 261 -22.91 -9.03 -29.45
N LEU A 262 -23.20 -7.88 -28.86
CA LEU A 262 -24.46 -7.18 -28.95
C LEU A 262 -24.53 -6.75 -30.42
N LYS A 263 -25.05 -7.65 -31.26
CA LYS A 263 -25.65 -7.24 -32.52
C LYS A 263 -26.77 -6.27 -32.12
N SER A 264 -26.46 -4.98 -32.22
CA SER A 264 -27.42 -3.87 -32.20
C SER A 264 -28.43 -4.04 -33.32
#